data_AF-A0A9Q4PWG2-F1
#
_entry.id   AF-A0A9Q4PWG2-F1
#
_cell.length_a   1.000
_cell.length_b   1.000
_cell.length_c   1.000
_cell.angle_alpha   90.00
_cell.angle_beta   90.00
_cell.angle_gamma   90.00
#
_symmetry.space_group_name_H-M   'P 1'
#
loop_
_entity.id
_entity.type
_entity.pdbx_description
1 polymer ?
#
loop_
_entity_poly.entity_id
_entity_poly.type
_entity_poly.pdbx_seq_one_letter_code
_entity_poly.pdbx_strand_id
1 'polypeptide(L)' 'MKDGWLVTLTVEMRVRGADSRREAVWSAAEHLENAIRNSVDVTYSADAKRISQFDEEPIFGTQWD' A
#
# COMPACT_ATOMS: atom_id res chain seq x y z
N MET A 1 -20.88 16.59 -5.26
CA MET A 1 -19.57 16.15 -4.71
C MET A 1 -18.92 15.28 -5.77
N LYS A 2 -17.65 15.49 -6.08
CA LYS A 2 -16.99 14.77 -7.17
C LYS A 2 -16.79 13.31 -6.74
N ASP A 3 -17.34 12.39 -7.51
CA ASP A 3 -17.19 10.95 -7.30
C ASP A 3 -15.71 10.59 -7.16
N GLY A 4 -15.35 9.90 -6.09
CA GLY A 4 -13.99 9.44 -5.85
C GLY A 4 -13.83 7.95 -6.18
N TRP A 5 -12.57 7.51 -6.26
CA TRP A 5 -12.23 6.09 -6.31
C TRP A 5 -11.37 5.76 -5.09
N LEU A 6 -11.78 4.76 -4.32
CA LEU A 6 -10.86 4.11 -3.38
C LEU A 6 -10.11 3.05 -4.15
N VAL A 7 -8.78 3.15 -4.18
CA VAL A 7 -7.89 2.20 -4.83
C VAL A 7 -7.08 1.48 -3.76
N THR A 8 -7.14 0.16 -3.77
CA THR A 8 -6.32 -0.72 -2.92
C THR A 8 -5.27 -1.40 -3.78
N LEU A 9 -4.00 -1.18 -3.46
CA LEU A 9 -2.88 -1.86 -4.08
C LEU A 9 -2.37 -2.95 -3.13
N THR A 10 -2.32 -4.19 -3.59
CA THR A 10 -1.78 -5.32 -2.83
C THR A 10 -0.48 -5.77 -3.46
N VAL A 11 0.59 -5.77 -2.68
CA VAL A 11 1.93 -6.17 -3.10
C VAL A 11 2.33 -7.42 -2.35
N GLU A 12 2.72 -8.46 -3.08
CA GLU A 12 3.31 -9.67 -2.49
C GLU A 12 4.83 -9.65 -2.70
N MET A 13 5.57 -9.71 -1.60
CA MET A 13 7.04 -9.62 -1.62
C MET A 13 7.68 -10.83 -0.95
N ARG A 14 8.70 -11.39 -1.60
CA ARG A 14 9.52 -12.43 -1.00
C ARG A 14 10.72 -11.81 -0.30
N VAL A 15 10.71 -11.89 1.03
CA VAL A 15 11.81 -11.42 1.87
C VAL A 15 12.71 -12.59 2.26
N ARG A 16 14.03 -12.37 2.31
CA ARG A 16 15.02 -13.34 2.81
C ARG A 16 15.74 -12.75 4.03
N GLY A 17 16.19 -13.62 4.95
CA GLY A 17 17.01 -13.21 6.08
C GLY A 17 16.25 -12.51 7.22
N ALA A 18 14.94 -12.75 7.34
CA ALA A 18 14.15 -12.33 8.49
C ALA A 18 13.93 -13.53 9.43
N ASP A 19 14.28 -13.37 10.70
CA ASP A 19 14.15 -14.43 11.72
C ASP A 19 12.84 -14.30 12.51
N SER A 20 12.09 -13.21 12.31
CA SER A 20 10.78 -13.00 12.90
C SER A 20 9.77 -12.41 11.92
N ARG A 21 8.48 -12.57 12.23
CA ARG A 21 7.39 -11.93 11.48
C ARG A 21 7.57 -10.41 11.40
N ARG A 22 8.02 -9.78 12.48
CA ARG A 22 8.20 -8.32 12.54
C ARG A 22 9.33 -7.87 11.61
N GLU A 23 10.45 -8.59 11.61
CA GLU A 23 11.55 -8.32 10.68
C GLU A 23 11.13 -8.54 9.23
N ALA A 24 10.36 -9.59 8.95
CA ALA A 24 9.87 -9.84 7.59
C ALA A 24 8.99 -8.68 7.09
N VAL A 25 8.11 -8.14 7.94
CA VAL A 25 7.29 -6.96 7.61
C VAL A 25 8.15 -5.72 7.40
N TRP A 26 9.11 -5.48 8.30
CA TRP A 26 10.01 -4.32 8.20
C TRP A 26 10.82 -4.35 6.90
N SER A 27 11.45 -5.48 6.59
CA SER A 27 12.24 -5.65 5.38
C SER A 27 11.39 -5.58 4.11
N ALA A 28 10.14 -6.06 4.13
CA ALA A 28 9.21 -5.87 3.02
C ALA A 28 8.89 -4.38 2.80
N ALA A 29 8.60 -3.64 3.88
CA ALA A 29 8.31 -2.21 3.80
C ALA A 29 9.50 -1.40 3.28
N GLU A 30 10.72 -1.68 3.78
CA GLU A 30 11.94 -1.03 3.31
C GLU A 30 12.20 -1.31 1.82
N HIS A 31 11.99 -2.55 1.36
CA HIS A 31 12.12 -2.89 -0.05
C HIS A 31 11.10 -2.14 -0.91
N LEU A 32 9.83 -2.08 -0.48
CA LEU A 32 8.79 -1.36 -1.20
C LEU A 32 9.09 0.14 -1.28
N GLU A 33 9.48 0.77 -0.17
CA GLU A 33 9.88 2.18 -0.17
C GLU A 33 11.05 2.44 -1.11
N ASN A 34 12.07 1.58 -1.10
CA ASN A 34 13.21 1.71 -2.00
C ASN A 34 12.79 1.55 -3.47
N ALA A 35 11.89 0.62 -3.78
CA ALA A 35 11.39 0.45 -5.14
C ALA A 35 10.64 1.70 -5.61
N ILE A 36 9.79 2.28 -4.76
CA ILE A 36 9.07 3.54 -5.05
C ILE A 36 10.06 4.69 -5.28
N ARG A 37 11.03 4.89 -4.37
CA ARG A 37 12.02 5.98 -4.48
C ARG A 37 12.86 5.87 -5.75
N ASN A 38 13.16 4.65 -6.19
CA ASN A 38 13.98 4.39 -7.36
C ASN A 38 13.16 4.17 -8.65
N SER A 39 11.84 4.35 -8.61
CA SER A 39 10.94 4.10 -9.75
C SER A 39 11.12 2.71 -10.36
N VAL A 40 11.39 1.71 -9.51
CA VAL A 40 11.48 0.31 -9.91
C VAL A 40 10.06 -0.25 -10.01
N ASP A 41 9.78 -0.98 -11.08
CA ASP A 41 8.50 -1.66 -11.24
C ASP A 41 8.30 -2.71 -10.15
N VAL A 42 7.18 -2.58 -9.43
CA VAL A 42 6.73 -3.53 -8.42
C VAL A 42 5.48 -4.22 -8.95
N THR A 43 5.44 -5.55 -8.88
CA THR A 43 4.22 -6.29 -9.22
C THR A 43 3.19 -6.11 -8.11
N TYR A 44 2.00 -5.64 -8.48
CA TYR A 44 0.88 -5.48 -7.57
C TYR A 44 -0.42 -5.94 -8.22
N SER A 45 -1.38 -6.35 -7.40
CA SER A 45 -2.78 -6.41 -7.80
C SER A 45 -3.49 -5.13 -7.33
N ALA A 46 -4.45 -4.67 -8.11
CA ALA A 46 -5.22 -3.46 -7.82
C ALA A 46 -6.71 -3.79 -7.80
N ASP A 47 -7.39 -3.30 -6.77
CA ASP A 47 -8.84 -3.27 -6.68
C ASP A 47 -9.29 -1.82 -6.52
N ALA A 48 -10.36 -1.44 -7.22
CA ALA A 48 -10.87 -0.08 -7.19
C ALA A 48 -12.40 -0.06 -7.03
N LYS A 49 -12.88 0.64 -5.99
CA LYS A 49 -14.32 0.85 -5.75
C LYS A 49 -14.69 2.33 -5.86
N ARG A 50 -15.84 2.63 -6.47
CA ARG A 50 -16.40 3.99 -6.46
C ARG A 50 -16.85 4.35 -5.05
N ILE A 51 -16.54 5.57 -4.62
CA ILE A 51 -16.99 6.13 -3.35
C ILE A 51 -17.90 7.32 -3.62
N SER A 52 -19.14 7.22 -3.16
CA SER A 52 -20.18 8.24 -3.27
C SER A 52 -20.22 9.21 -2.08
N GLN A 53 -19.60 8.84 -0.95
CA GLN A 53 -19.40 9.67 0.24
C GLN A 53 -18.00 9.39 0.80
N PHE A 54 -17.22 10.45 1.04
CA PHE A 54 -15.88 10.39 1.63
C PHE A 54 -15.92 10.31 3.18
N ASP A 55 -16.96 9.69 3.74
CA ASP A 55 -17.18 9.57 5.20
C ASP A 55 -16.82 8.19 5.78
N GLU A 56 -16.35 7.24 4.97
CA GLU A 56 -15.69 6.04 5.49
C GLU A 56 -14.27 6.43 5.91
N GLU A 57 -14.03 6.43 7.23
CA GLU A 57 -12.74 6.59 7.90
C GLU A 57 -11.61 5.93 7.07
N PRO A 58 -10.51 6.63 6.78
CA PRO A 58 -9.49 6.12 5.87
C PRO A 58 -8.97 4.77 6.39
N ILE A 59 -9.06 3.74 5.55
CA ILE A 59 -8.63 2.36 5.86
C ILE A 59 -7.16 2.32 6.32
N PHE A 60 -6.38 3.35 5.94
CA PHE A 60 -5.08 3.64 6.52
C PHE A 60 -4.98 5.12 6.90
N GLY A 61 -4.73 5.35 8.19
CA GLY A 61 -4.64 6.68 8.80
C GLY A 61 -3.64 7.58 8.09
N THR A 62 -4.15 8.60 7.40
CA THR A 62 -3.79 10.02 7.53
C THR A 62 -4.81 10.77 6.68
N GLN A 63 -5.58 11.67 7.31
CA GLN A 63 -6.34 12.68 6.56
C GLN A 63 -5.31 13.57 5.85
N TRP A 64 -5.41 13.67 4.53
CA TRP A 64 -4.65 14.67 3.79
C TRP A 64 -5.38 16.02 3.94
N ASP A 65 -4.70 16.99 4.55
CA ASP A 65 -5.12 18.40 4.61
C ASP A 65 -5.19 19.03 3.21
#